data_AF-A0A6H0A451-F1
#
_entry.id   AF-A0A6H0A451-F1
#
_cell.length_a   1.000
_cell.length_b   1.000
_cell.length_c   1.000
_cell.angle_alpha   90.00
_cell.angle_beta   90.00
_cell.angle_gamma   90.00
#
_symmetry.space_group_name_H-M   'P 1'
#
loop_
_entity.id
_entity.type
_entity.pdbx_description
1 polymer ?
#
loop_
_entity_poly.entity_id
_entity_poly.type
_entity_poly.pdbx_seq_one_letter_code
_entity_poly.pdbx_strand_id
1 'polypeptide(L)' 'MQWRGITLGHADAAALNQFDIDISKAQAPEARTWLLQNKAEFIALMLGIEIVKIG' A
#
# COMPACT_ATOMS: atom_id res chain seq x y z
N MET A 1 -7.51 13.37 -4.49
CA MET A 1 -7.89 12.67 -3.24
C MET A 1 -6.75 12.88 -2.25
N GLN A 2 -7.01 13.14 -0.96
CA GLN A 2 -5.96 13.47 0.02
C GLN A 2 -5.77 12.29 0.97
N TRP A 3 -4.54 11.79 1.11
CA TRP A 3 -4.20 10.71 2.05
C TRP A 3 -3.24 11.24 3.09
N ARG A 4 -3.68 11.31 4.35
CA ARG A 4 -2.89 11.82 5.49
C ARG A 4 -2.21 13.17 5.21
N GLY A 5 -2.90 14.08 4.51
CA GLY A 5 -2.41 15.42 4.15
C GLY A 5 -1.62 15.49 2.84
N ILE A 6 -1.32 14.36 2.21
CA ILE A 6 -0.61 14.30 0.92
C ILE A 6 -1.63 14.29 -0.22
N THR A 7 -1.45 15.20 -1.18
CA THR A 7 -2.23 15.18 -2.43
C THR A 7 -1.71 14.02 -3.28
N LEU A 8 -2.55 13.00 -3.46
CA LEU A 8 -2.24 11.86 -4.31
C LEU A 8 -2.71 12.10 -5.74
N GLY A 9 -1.93 11.61 -6.70
CA GLY A 9 -2.38 11.45 -8.08
C GLY A 9 -3.60 10.52 -8.15
N HIS A 10 -4.37 10.63 -9.24
CA HIS A 10 -5.58 9.80 -9.41
C HIS A 10 -5.25 8.30 -9.43
N ALA A 11 -4.17 7.91 -10.10
CA ALA A 11 -3.72 6.51 -10.17
C ALA A 11 -3.25 5.98 -8.81
N ASP A 12 -2.49 6.77 -8.07
CA ASP A 12 -1.97 6.41 -6.74
C ASP A 12 -3.10 6.18 -5.73
N ALA A 13 -4.08 7.07 -5.73
CA ALA A 13 -5.27 6.95 -4.89
C ALA A 13 -6.09 5.71 -5.24
N ALA A 14 -6.24 5.40 -6.53
CA ALA A 14 -6.94 4.20 -6.99
C ALA A 14 -6.21 2.92 -6.55
N ALA A 15 -4.88 2.88 -6.69
CA ALA A 15 -4.06 1.74 -6.27
C ALA A 15 -4.15 1.49 -4.76
N LEU A 16 -4.05 2.54 -3.94
CA LEU A 16 -4.19 2.41 -2.49
C LEU A 16 -5.56 1.91 -2.06
N ASN A 17 -6.63 2.40 -2.71
CA ASN A 17 -7.98 1.94 -2.45
C ASN A 17 -8.16 0.46 -2.85
N GLN A 18 -7.54 0.06 -3.96
CA GLN A 18 -7.57 -1.33 -4.40
C GLN A 18 -6.87 -2.27 -3.40
N PHE A 19 -5.72 -1.86 -2.85
CA PHE A 19 -5.06 -2.61 -1.77
C PHE A 19 -5.97 -2.77 -0.55
N ASP A 20 -6.69 -1.73 -0.13
CA ASP A 20 -7.62 -1.82 1.01
C ASP A 20 -8.76 -2.81 0.75
N ILE A 21 -9.31 -2.79 -0.46
CA ILE A 21 -10.33 -3.75 -0.89
C ILE A 21 -9.77 -5.18 -0.87
N ASP A 22 -8.60 -5.41 -1.47
CA ASP A 22 -8.03 -6.75 -1.56
C ASP A 22 -7.62 -7.31 -0.19
N ILE A 23 -7.08 -6.46 0.69
CA ILE A 23 -6.77 -6.84 2.08
C ILE A 23 -8.04 -7.24 2.84
N SER A 24 -9.16 -6.53 2.64
CA SER A 24 -10.45 -6.87 3.27
C SER A 24 -11.04 -8.19 2.77
N LYS A 25 -10.74 -8.57 1.52
CA LYS A 25 -11.22 -9.80 0.88
C LYS A 25 -10.30 -10.99 1.10
N ALA A 26 -9.04 -10.76 1.51
CA ALA A 26 -8.05 -11.80 1.71
C ALA A 26 -8.42 -12.69 2.92
N GLN A 27 -8.83 -13.92 2.63
CA GLN A 27 -9.17 -14.92 3.65
C GLN A 27 -7.93 -15.63 4.21
N ALA A 28 -6.92 -15.87 3.37
CA ALA A 28 -5.68 -16.52 3.77
C ALA A 28 -4.77 -15.52 4.52
N PRO A 29 -4.27 -15.86 5.72
CA PRO A 29 -3.37 -15.00 6.48
C PRO A 29 -2.09 -14.61 5.72
N GLU A 30 -1.54 -15.52 4.93
CA GLU A 30 -0.34 -15.31 4.13
C GLU A 30 -0.59 -14.29 3.01
N ALA A 31 -1.74 -14.43 2.32
CA ALA A 31 -2.14 -13.48 1.28
C ALA A 31 -2.38 -12.08 1.86
N ARG A 32 -3.02 -12.01 3.03
CA ARG A 32 -3.23 -10.75 3.74
C ARG A 32 -1.91 -10.10 4.14
N THR A 33 -0.97 -10.89 4.66
CA THR A 33 0.38 -10.42 5.05
C THR A 33 1.15 -9.90 3.84
N TRP A 34 1.11 -10.64 2.72
CA TRP A 34 1.74 -10.23 1.46
C TRP A 34 1.14 -8.91 0.94
N LEU A 35 -0.18 -8.76 0.94
CA LEU A 35 -0.84 -7.52 0.51
C LEU A 35 -0.50 -6.32 1.40
N LEU A 36 -0.41 -6.52 2.72
CA LEU A 36 0.01 -5.48 3.66
C LEU A 36 1.45 -5.02 3.40
N GLN A 37 2.36 -5.95 3.12
CA GLN A 37 3.75 -5.63 2.77
C GLN A 37 3.82 -4.86 1.45
N ASN A 38 3.16 -5.34 0.40
CA ASN A 38 3.17 -4.68 -0.91
C ASN A 38 2.53 -3.29 -0.86
N LYS A 39 1.48 -3.09 -0.06
CA LYS A 39 0.90 -1.76 0.17
C LYS A 39 1.90 -0.82 0.83
N ALA A 40 2.64 -1.28 1.83
CA ALA A 40 3.67 -0.49 2.50
C ALA A 40 4.83 -0.14 1.54
N GLU A 41 5.25 -1.10 0.71
CA GLU A 41 6.29 -0.88 -0.30
C GLU A 41 5.85 0.13 -1.36
N PHE A 42 4.60 0.04 -1.83
CA PHE A 42 4.02 1.00 -2.76
C PHE A 42 3.98 2.42 -2.17
N ILE A 43 3.61 2.56 -0.88
CA ILE A 43 3.64 3.86 -0.19
C ILE A 43 5.06 4.41 -0.10
N ALA A 44 6.04 3.59 0.24
CA ALA A 44 7.43 4.02 0.30
C ALA A 44 7.94 4.50 -1.07
N LEU A 45 7.61 3.79 -2.16
CA LEU A 45 7.92 4.21 -3.52
C LEU A 45 7.30 5.57 -3.87
N MET A 46 6.01 5.78 -3.56
CA MET A 46 5.35 7.07 -3.80
C MET A 46 6.00 8.23 -3.04
N LEU A 47 6.53 7.97 -1.85
CA LEU A 47 7.14 8.97 -0.99
C LEU A 47 8.66 9.11 -1.20
N GLY A 48 9.26 8.33 -2.09
CA GLY A 48 10.71 8.30 -2.29
C GLY A 48 11.48 7.82 -1.05
N ILE A 49 10.87 6.98 -0.22
CA ILE A 49 11.47 6.42 0.99
C ILE A 49 12.19 5.12 0.63
N GLU A 50 13.47 5.02 0.97
CA GLU A 50 14.23 3.79 0.83
C GLU A 50 13.79 2.76 1.87
N ILE A 51 13.41 1.56 1.43
CA ILE A 51 13.05 0.46 2.32
C ILE A 51 14.29 -0.39 2.58
N VAL A 52 14.86 -0.25 3.76
CA VAL A 52 15.96 -1.11 4.21
C VAL A 52 15.38 -2.38 4.84
N LYS A 53 15.60 -3.52 4.20
CA LYS A 53 15.30 -4.83 4.80
C LYS A 53 16.32 -5.07 5.93
N ILE A 54 15.91 -4.89 7.18
CA ILE A 54 16.71 -5.31 8.32
C ILE A 54 16.48 -6.82 8.47
N GLY A 55 17.52 -7.59 8.13
CA GLY A 55 17.57 -9.04 8.27
C GLY A 55 17.82 -9.49 9.70
#